data_AF-A0A0C3PGE0-F1
#
_entry.id   AF-A0A0C3PGE0-F1
#
_cell.length_a   1.000
_cell.length_b   1.000
_cell.length_c   1.000
_cell.angle_alpha   90.00
_cell.angle_beta   90.00
_cell.angle_gamma   90.00
#
_symmetry.space_group_name_H-M   'P 1'
#
loop_
_entity.id
_entity.type
_entity.pdbx_description
1 polymer ?
#
loop_
_entity_poly.entity_id
_entity_poly.type
_entity_poly.pdbx_seq_one_letter_code
_entity_poly.pdbx_strand_id
1 'polypeptide(L)'
;MADNANLFDPTVAHAADTEFFVRRGMTKGYELLSLLAPPAYAAFAITRYGRSHVSLNRLLRATWVGGGVGVAGGGAFEYVRSAYSSPDNVRNRRLVVTYDTASIRADDHSTIGGILFAVLTPAVFWKHAGKINLILGGAGVGSAVGFVVHHSRSLFGDPPPSAQIPGLKSMP
;
A
#
# COMPACT_ATOMS: atom_id res chain seq x y z
N MET A 1 29.00 21.83 -4.65
CA MET A 1 28.13 22.83 -3.98
C MET A 1 27.22 23.56 -4.99
N ALA A 2 26.72 22.87 -6.04
CA ALA A 2 25.80 23.45 -7.04
C ALA A 2 24.41 22.78 -7.07
N ASP A 3 24.23 21.66 -6.36
CA ASP A 3 23.04 20.81 -6.51
C ASP A 3 21.80 21.33 -5.75
N ASN A 4 21.99 22.30 -4.84
CA ASN A 4 20.92 22.81 -3.98
C ASN A 4 20.18 24.02 -4.59
N ALA A 5 20.72 24.64 -5.64
CA ALA A 5 20.10 25.81 -6.29
C ALA A 5 18.79 25.44 -6.99
N ASN A 6 18.65 24.18 -7.41
CA ASN A 6 17.48 23.66 -8.12
C ASN A 6 16.31 23.27 -7.18
N LEU A 7 16.53 23.23 -5.86
CA LEU A 7 15.48 22.85 -4.89
C LEU A 7 14.38 23.93 -4.75
N PHE A 8 14.69 25.17 -5.13
CA PHE A 8 13.75 26.29 -5.12
C PHE A 8 13.10 26.54 -6.48
N ASP A 9 13.47 25.79 -7.52
CA ASP A 9 12.77 25.81 -8.79
C ASP A 9 11.41 25.12 -8.61
N PRO A 10 10.27 25.83 -8.76
CA PRO A 10 8.94 25.26 -8.55
C PRO A 10 8.65 24.06 -9.46
N THR A 11 9.27 23.97 -10.63
CA THR A 11 9.07 22.87 -11.57
C THR A 11 9.78 21.60 -11.12
N VAL A 12 11.04 21.71 -10.71
CA VAL A 12 11.84 20.61 -10.14
C VAL A 12 11.23 20.14 -8.83
N ALA A 13 10.81 21.08 -7.98
CA ALA A 13 10.16 20.82 -6.71
C ALA A 13 8.83 20.07 -6.89
N HIS A 14 8.03 20.45 -7.89
CA HIS A 14 6.77 19.79 -8.23
C HIS A 14 6.96 18.39 -8.81
N ALA A 15 7.99 18.19 -9.65
CA ALA A 15 8.33 16.86 -10.18
C ALA A 15 8.72 15.89 -9.06
N ALA A 16 9.54 16.34 -8.11
CA ALA A 16 9.93 15.54 -6.94
C ALA A 16 8.74 15.18 -6.04
N ASP A 17 7.81 16.12 -5.83
CA ASP A 17 6.60 15.84 -5.06
C ASP A 17 5.67 14.86 -5.78
N THR A 18 5.56 14.97 -7.11
CA THR A 18 4.82 14.03 -7.94
C THR A 18 5.40 12.63 -7.81
N GLU A 19 6.72 12.48 -7.92
CA GLU A 19 7.38 11.19 -7.75
C GLU A 19 7.14 10.58 -6.36
N PHE A 20 7.20 11.42 -5.31
CA PHE A 20 6.87 11.00 -3.94
C PHE A 20 5.45 10.42 -3.86
N PHE A 21 4.46 11.08 -4.46
CA PHE A 21 3.08 10.59 -4.47
C PHE A 21 2.89 9.35 -5.33
N VAL A 22 3.59 9.22 -6.45
CA VAL A 22 3.56 7.99 -7.27
C VAL A 22 4.05 6.79 -6.44
N ARG A 23 5.19 6.93 -5.78
CA ARG A 23 5.74 5.86 -4.92
C ARG A 23 4.80 5.50 -3.77
N ARG A 24 4.21 6.51 -3.12
CA ARG A 24 3.21 6.28 -2.06
C ARG A 24 1.95 5.61 -2.62
N GLY A 25 1.47 6.04 -3.77
CA GLY A 25 0.31 5.48 -4.46
C GLY A 25 0.52 4.01 -4.83
N MET A 26 1.73 3.65 -5.27
CA MET A 26 2.13 2.26 -5.52
C MET A 26 2.00 1.39 -4.27
N THR A 27 2.55 1.86 -3.13
CA THR A 27 2.44 1.14 -1.85
C THR A 27 0.99 0.99 -1.44
N LYS A 28 0.22 2.09 -1.36
CA LYS A 28 -1.18 2.05 -0.93
C LYS A 28 -2.05 1.20 -1.86
N GLY A 29 -1.78 1.23 -3.16
CA GLY A 29 -2.45 0.38 -4.13
C GLY A 29 -2.14 -1.10 -3.92
N TYR A 30 -0.89 -1.46 -3.62
CA TYR A 30 -0.51 -2.83 -3.28
C TYR A 30 -1.23 -3.32 -2.03
N GLU A 31 -1.27 -2.53 -0.95
CA GLU A 31 -1.94 -2.88 0.31
C GLU A 31 -3.43 -3.15 0.10
N LEU A 32 -4.09 -2.20 -0.56
CA LEU A 32 -5.52 -2.24 -0.79
C LEU A 32 -5.91 -3.43 -1.67
N LEU A 33 -5.23 -3.63 -2.80
CA LEU A 33 -5.57 -4.74 -3.69
C LEU A 33 -5.08 -6.09 -3.18
N SER A 34 -4.04 -6.15 -2.36
CA SER A 34 -3.67 -7.40 -1.68
C SER A 34 -4.73 -7.81 -0.66
N LEU A 35 -5.42 -6.85 -0.04
CA LEU A 35 -6.57 -7.11 0.84
C LEU A 35 -7.82 -7.50 0.07
N LEU A 36 -8.14 -6.80 -1.02
CA LEU A 36 -9.40 -6.98 -1.75
C LEU A 36 -9.38 -8.11 -2.80
N ALA A 37 -8.24 -8.38 -3.44
CA ALA A 37 -8.17 -9.37 -4.52
C ALA A 37 -8.52 -10.80 -4.09
N PRO A 38 -8.05 -11.33 -2.93
CA PRO A 38 -8.43 -12.67 -2.49
C PRO A 38 -9.95 -12.86 -2.28
N PRO A 39 -10.66 -12.01 -1.51
CA PRO A 39 -12.11 -12.16 -1.32
C PRO A 39 -12.89 -11.87 -2.62
N ALA A 40 -12.45 -10.90 -3.43
CA ALA A 40 -13.07 -10.64 -4.72
C ALA A 40 -12.95 -11.85 -5.67
N TYR A 41 -11.77 -12.47 -5.73
CA TYR A 41 -11.55 -13.69 -6.49
C TYR A 41 -12.37 -14.86 -5.96
N ALA A 42 -12.43 -15.03 -4.63
CA ALA A 42 -13.22 -16.10 -4.02
C ALA A 42 -14.72 -15.94 -4.34
N ALA A 43 -15.27 -14.74 -4.18
CA ALA A 43 -16.65 -14.43 -4.52
C ALA A 43 -16.94 -14.70 -6.00
N PHE A 44 -16.07 -14.22 -6.89
CA PHE A 44 -16.18 -14.47 -8.33
C PHE A 44 -16.09 -15.97 -8.68
N ALA A 45 -15.13 -16.69 -8.10
CA ALA A 45 -14.92 -18.11 -8.38
C ALA A 45 -16.09 -18.96 -7.89
N ILE A 46 -16.61 -18.68 -6.69
CA ILE A 46 -17.74 -19.40 -6.10
C ILE A 46 -19.00 -19.15 -6.93
N THR A 47 -19.29 -17.90 -7.27
CA THR A 47 -20.51 -17.54 -8.02
C THR A 47 -20.49 -18.06 -9.45
N ARG A 48 -19.32 -18.05 -10.11
CA ARG A 48 -19.21 -18.41 -11.53
C ARG A 48 -18.89 -19.88 -11.80
N TYR A 49 -18.11 -20.52 -10.94
CA TYR A 49 -17.55 -21.86 -11.16
C TYR A 49 -17.78 -22.84 -9.99
N GLY A 50 -18.34 -22.37 -8.87
CA GLY A 50 -18.56 -23.19 -7.68
C GLY A 50 -17.32 -23.37 -6.81
N ARG A 51 -17.51 -24.04 -5.66
CA ARG A 51 -16.48 -24.16 -4.60
C ARG A 51 -15.27 -25.00 -5.00
N SER A 52 -15.42 -25.93 -5.95
CA SER A 52 -14.34 -26.80 -6.44
C SER A 52 -13.20 -26.03 -7.11
N HIS A 53 -13.45 -24.80 -7.55
CA HIS A 53 -12.47 -23.95 -8.22
C HIS A 53 -11.68 -23.03 -7.27
N VAL A 54 -12.02 -23.02 -5.98
CA VAL A 54 -11.28 -22.29 -4.94
C VAL A 54 -10.14 -23.19 -4.46
N SER A 55 -8.91 -22.82 -4.81
CA SER A 55 -7.71 -23.49 -4.30
C SER A 55 -6.71 -22.48 -3.76
N LEU A 56 -5.87 -22.91 -2.82
CA LEU A 56 -4.84 -22.08 -2.22
C LEU A 56 -3.94 -21.45 -3.29
N ASN A 57 -3.52 -22.23 -4.28
CA ASN A 57 -2.68 -21.75 -5.37
C ASN A 57 -3.34 -20.62 -6.18
N ARG A 58 -4.65 -20.72 -6.43
CA ARG A 58 -5.40 -19.70 -7.19
C ARG A 58 -5.65 -18.44 -6.35
N LEU A 59 -5.95 -18.60 -5.06
CA LEU A 59 -6.11 -17.48 -4.14
C LEU A 59 -4.80 -16.71 -3.99
N LEU A 60 -3.70 -17.39 -3.68
CA LEU A 60 -2.39 -16.77 -3.57
C LEU A 60 -1.95 -16.07 -4.85
N ARG A 61 -2.24 -16.68 -6.01
CA ARG A 61 -2.01 -16.04 -7.31
C ARG A 61 -2.85 -14.77 -7.47
N ALA A 62 -4.13 -14.83 -7.15
CA ALA A 62 -5.01 -13.66 -7.20
C ALA A 62 -4.52 -12.56 -6.27
N THR A 63 -4.01 -12.89 -5.08
CA THR A 63 -3.43 -11.93 -4.14
C THR A 63 -2.27 -11.16 -4.76
N TRP A 64 -1.21 -11.84 -5.22
CA TRP A 64 -0.02 -11.11 -5.68
C TRP A 64 -0.22 -10.46 -7.04
N VAL A 65 -1.03 -11.06 -7.92
CA VAL A 65 -1.42 -10.41 -9.19
C VAL A 65 -2.25 -9.17 -8.90
N GLY A 66 -3.22 -9.26 -7.98
CA GLY A 66 -4.02 -8.13 -7.52
C GLY A 66 -3.14 -7.03 -6.91
N GLY A 67 -2.21 -7.39 -6.02
CA GLY A 67 -1.22 -6.48 -5.47
C GLY A 67 -0.38 -5.80 -6.55
N GLY A 68 0.11 -6.54 -7.54
CA GLY A 68 0.85 -5.99 -8.67
C GLY A 68 0.04 -5.04 -9.55
N VAL A 69 -1.24 -5.36 -9.82
CA VAL A 69 -2.18 -4.42 -10.45
C VAL A 69 -2.37 -3.18 -9.57
N GLY A 70 -2.38 -3.34 -8.25
CA GLY A 70 -2.51 -2.26 -7.28
C GLY A 70 -1.33 -1.30 -7.32
N VAL A 71 -0.11 -1.84 -7.41
CA VAL A 71 1.12 -1.04 -7.61
C VAL A 71 0.99 -0.16 -8.85
N ALA A 72 0.69 -0.77 -10.00
CA ALA A 72 0.60 -0.05 -11.26
C ALA A 72 -0.55 0.98 -11.25
N GLY A 73 -1.74 0.56 -10.79
CA GLY A 73 -2.94 1.40 -10.74
C GLY A 73 -2.81 2.56 -9.76
N GLY A 74 -2.29 2.32 -8.55
CA GLY A 74 -2.08 3.35 -7.55
C GLY A 74 -1.02 4.37 -7.96
N GLY A 75 0.09 3.91 -8.56
CA GLY A 75 1.11 4.78 -9.12
C GLY A 75 0.59 5.64 -10.26
N ALA A 76 -0.13 5.05 -11.22
CA ALA A 76 -0.74 5.77 -12.33
C ALA A 76 -1.80 6.79 -11.87
N PHE A 77 -2.64 6.40 -10.90
CA PHE A 77 -3.64 7.29 -10.32
C PHE A 77 -3.00 8.52 -9.66
N GLU A 78 -1.99 8.32 -8.79
CA GLU A 78 -1.32 9.43 -8.12
C GLU A 78 -0.45 10.26 -9.09
N TYR A 79 0.09 9.66 -10.16
CA TYR A 79 0.76 10.39 -11.23
C TYR A 79 -0.21 11.38 -11.89
N VAL A 80 -1.34 10.88 -12.40
CA VAL A 80 -2.35 11.74 -13.05
C VAL A 80 -2.87 12.78 -12.06
N ARG A 81 -3.17 12.40 -10.83
CA ARG A 81 -3.64 13.34 -9.81
C ARG A 81 -2.63 14.45 -9.53
N SER A 82 -1.34 14.12 -9.45
CA SER A 82 -0.30 15.07 -9.03
C SER A 82 0.22 15.91 -10.18
N ALA A 83 0.41 15.32 -11.38
CA ALA A 83 0.92 16.02 -12.56
C ALA A 83 -0.04 17.09 -13.10
N TYR A 84 -1.35 16.92 -12.87
CA TYR A 84 -2.37 17.90 -13.26
C TYR A 84 -2.84 18.79 -12.10
N SER A 85 -2.17 18.74 -10.95
CA SER A 85 -2.45 19.61 -9.80
C SER A 85 -1.48 20.81 -9.76
N SER A 86 -1.89 21.92 -9.13
CA SER A 86 -0.99 23.05 -8.94
C SER A 86 0.19 22.70 -8.00
N PRO A 87 1.39 23.27 -8.22
CA PRO A 87 2.56 23.02 -7.38
C PRO A 87 2.31 23.24 -5.89
N ASP A 88 1.61 24.30 -5.53
CA ASP A 88 1.28 24.63 -4.14
C ASP A 88 0.37 23.58 -3.50
N ASN A 89 -0.60 23.05 -4.25
CA ASN A 89 -1.52 22.03 -3.74
C ASN A 89 -0.76 20.71 -3.49
N VAL A 90 0.10 20.30 -4.42
CA VAL A 90 0.92 19.08 -4.25
C VAL A 90 1.89 19.24 -3.08
N ARG A 91 2.52 20.41 -2.94
CA ARG A 91 3.40 20.75 -1.81
C ARG A 91 2.66 20.69 -0.47
N ASN A 92 1.50 21.31 -0.36
CA ASN A 92 0.68 21.30 0.86
C ASN A 92 0.22 19.88 1.21
N ARG A 93 -0.22 19.10 0.22
CA ARG A 93 -0.55 17.69 0.42
C ARG A 93 0.66 16.91 0.93
N ARG A 94 1.85 17.17 0.37
CA ARG A 94 3.08 16.48 0.80
C ARG A 94 3.38 16.75 2.27
N LEU A 95 3.29 18.00 2.70
CA LEU A 95 3.47 18.36 4.11
C LEU A 95 2.52 17.57 5.01
N VAL A 96 1.22 17.58 4.72
CA VAL A 96 0.22 16.83 5.51
C VAL A 96 0.57 15.35 5.57
N VAL A 97 0.82 14.70 4.43
CA VAL A 97 0.99 13.26 4.43
C VAL A 97 2.37 12.79 4.92
N THR A 98 3.38 13.66 4.92
CA THR A 98 4.70 13.39 5.54
C THR A 98 4.60 13.33 7.06
N TYR A 99 3.68 14.08 7.66
CA TYR A 99 3.44 14.08 9.10
C TYR A 99 2.28 13.18 9.53
N ASP A 100 1.67 12.44 8.60
CA ASP A 100 0.62 11.48 8.91
C ASP A 100 1.20 10.20 9.52
N THR A 101 1.37 10.22 10.84
CA THR A 101 1.88 9.10 11.65
C THR A 101 0.99 7.87 11.58
N ALA A 102 -0.31 8.03 11.37
CA ALA A 102 -1.24 6.93 11.19
C ALA A 102 -0.93 6.16 9.92
N SER A 103 -0.83 6.88 8.79
CA SER A 103 -0.48 6.25 7.51
C SER A 103 0.88 5.57 7.56
N ILE A 104 1.89 6.20 8.18
CA ILE A 104 3.23 5.63 8.30
C ILE A 104 3.18 4.31 9.09
N ARG A 105 2.50 4.30 10.25
CA ARG A 105 2.35 3.06 11.03
C ARG A 105 1.58 1.98 10.27
N ALA A 106 0.58 2.35 9.46
CA ALA A 106 -0.14 1.41 8.62
C ALA A 106 0.80 0.74 7.61
N ASP A 107 1.63 1.54 6.93
CA ASP A 107 2.64 1.07 5.98
C ASP A 107 3.66 0.13 6.65
N ASP A 108 4.08 0.45 7.87
CA ASP A 108 5.01 -0.38 8.65
C ASP A 108 4.41 -1.74 9.01
N HIS A 109 3.17 -1.77 9.53
CA HIS A 109 2.50 -3.03 9.89
C HIS A 109 2.30 -3.91 8.66
N SER A 110 1.87 -3.31 7.55
CA SER A 110 1.70 -3.96 6.25
C SER A 110 3.03 -4.53 5.74
N THR A 111 4.11 -3.75 5.77
CA THR A 111 5.45 -4.20 5.33
C THR A 111 5.98 -5.34 6.18
N ILE A 112 5.91 -5.21 7.51
CA ILE A 112 6.30 -6.26 8.46
C ILE A 112 5.48 -7.53 8.20
N GLY A 113 4.16 -7.40 8.11
CA GLY A 113 3.28 -8.52 7.81
C GLY A 113 3.65 -9.19 6.49
N GLY A 114 3.90 -8.41 5.44
CA GLY A 114 4.29 -8.91 4.13
C GLY A 114 5.59 -9.71 4.17
N ILE A 115 6.64 -9.18 4.79
CA ILE A 115 7.92 -9.89 4.93
C ILE A 115 7.75 -11.19 5.73
N LEU A 116 7.02 -11.14 6.85
CA LEU A 116 6.76 -12.32 7.69
C LEU A 116 6.04 -13.41 6.91
N PHE A 117 4.95 -13.08 6.21
CA PHE A 117 4.18 -14.09 5.48
C PHE A 117 4.83 -14.52 4.15
N ALA A 118 5.73 -13.73 3.57
CA ALA A 118 6.56 -14.17 2.45
C ALA A 118 7.44 -15.38 2.82
N VAL A 119 7.80 -15.51 4.10
CA VAL A 119 8.59 -16.61 4.66
C VAL A 119 7.71 -17.69 5.29
N LEU A 120 6.70 -17.31 6.09
CA LEU A 120 5.84 -18.25 6.79
C LEU A 120 4.93 -19.04 5.83
N THR A 121 4.37 -18.39 4.81
CA THR A 121 3.47 -19.05 3.85
C THR A 121 4.14 -20.22 3.13
N PRO A 122 5.34 -20.09 2.53
CA PRO A 122 6.02 -21.24 1.94
C PRO A 122 6.44 -22.29 2.98
N ALA A 123 6.78 -21.89 4.21
CA ALA A 123 7.13 -22.84 5.27
C ALA A 123 5.93 -23.74 5.66
N VAL A 124 4.74 -23.16 5.78
CA VAL A 124 3.51 -23.88 6.18
C VAL A 124 2.88 -24.64 5.02
N PHE A 125 2.80 -24.01 3.84
CA PHE A 125 2.05 -24.54 2.69
C PHE A 125 2.97 -25.12 1.60
N TRP A 126 4.16 -25.59 1.99
CA TRP A 126 5.10 -26.23 1.08
C TRP A 126 4.41 -27.37 0.30
N LYS A 127 4.64 -27.46 -1.02
CA LYS A 127 3.99 -28.40 -1.96
C LYS A 127 2.47 -28.22 -2.19
N HIS A 128 1.79 -27.30 -1.51
CA HIS A 128 0.34 -27.06 -1.70
C HIS A 128 0.04 -25.99 -2.76
N ALA A 129 1.05 -25.22 -3.16
CA ALA A 129 0.97 -24.23 -4.23
C ALA A 129 2.34 -24.05 -4.90
N GLY A 130 2.36 -23.35 -6.05
CA GLY A 130 3.60 -22.99 -6.72
C GLY A 130 4.45 -22.04 -5.86
N LYS A 131 5.78 -22.20 -5.90
CA LYS A 131 6.73 -21.43 -5.06
C LYS A 131 6.55 -19.92 -5.17
N ILE A 132 6.37 -19.40 -6.40
CA ILE A 132 6.14 -17.98 -6.66
C ILE A 132 4.84 -17.50 -5.97
N ASN A 133 3.76 -18.29 -6.07
CA ASN A 133 2.49 -17.95 -5.44
C ASN A 133 2.60 -18.00 -3.91
N LEU A 134 3.36 -18.94 -3.35
CA LEU A 134 3.60 -19.01 -1.90
C LEU A 134 4.33 -17.77 -1.38
N ILE A 135 5.41 -17.35 -2.06
CA ILE A 135 6.23 -16.22 -1.62
C ILE A 135 5.48 -14.90 -1.84
N LEU A 136 5.07 -14.62 -3.09
CA LEU A 136 4.45 -13.34 -3.43
C LEU A 136 3.02 -13.24 -2.91
N GLY A 137 2.25 -14.33 -3.00
CA GLY A 137 0.91 -14.38 -2.45
C GLY A 137 0.93 -14.33 -0.92
N GLY A 138 1.91 -14.97 -0.29
CA GLY A 138 2.17 -14.83 1.15
C GLY A 138 2.48 -13.38 1.52
N ALA A 139 3.37 -12.71 0.78
CA ALA A 139 3.66 -11.29 1.00
C ALA A 139 2.42 -10.40 0.89
N GLY A 140 1.55 -10.65 -0.09
CA GLY A 140 0.29 -9.92 -0.22
C GLY A 140 -0.68 -10.18 0.94
N VAL A 141 -0.85 -11.44 1.35
CA VAL A 141 -1.68 -11.79 2.51
C VAL A 141 -1.15 -11.14 3.78
N GLY A 142 0.17 -11.19 4.00
CA GLY A 142 0.81 -10.55 5.13
C GLY A 142 0.61 -9.04 5.16
N SER A 143 0.73 -8.38 4.01
CA SER A 143 0.46 -6.94 3.87
C SER A 143 -0.99 -6.59 4.22
N ALA A 144 -1.94 -7.38 3.70
CA ALA A 144 -3.35 -7.23 4.05
C ALA A 144 -3.63 -7.43 5.55
N VAL A 145 -3.02 -8.45 6.17
CA VAL A 145 -3.14 -8.69 7.62
C VAL A 145 -2.55 -7.53 8.42
N GLY A 146 -1.36 -7.06 8.06
CA GLY A 146 -0.73 -5.92 8.73
C GLY A 146 -1.57 -4.65 8.64
N PHE A 147 -2.11 -4.36 7.45
CA PHE A 147 -3.03 -3.23 7.23
C PHE A 147 -4.27 -3.32 8.12
N VAL A 148 -4.92 -4.48 8.18
CA VAL A 148 -6.11 -4.71 9.03
C VAL A 148 -5.76 -4.60 10.52
N VAL A 149 -4.62 -5.13 10.95
CA VAL A 149 -4.16 -5.04 12.35
C VAL A 149 -3.93 -3.60 12.78
N HIS A 150 -3.32 -2.78 11.94
CA HIS A 150 -3.15 -1.36 12.24
C HIS A 150 -4.50 -0.66 12.43
N HIS A 151 -5.44 -0.89 11.51
CA HIS A 151 -6.75 -0.24 11.57
C HIS A 151 -7.58 -0.74 12.77
N SER A 152 -7.53 -2.04 13.08
CA SER A 152 -8.22 -2.57 14.27
C SER A 152 -7.65 -1.99 15.56
N ARG A 153 -6.33 -1.90 15.71
CA ARG A 153 -5.71 -1.25 16.89
C ARG A 153 -6.08 0.22 17.03
N SER A 154 -6.15 0.93 15.92
CA SER A 154 -6.59 2.33 15.90
C SER A 154 -8.05 2.48 16.35
N LEU A 155 -8.92 1.52 16.00
CA LEU A 155 -10.33 1.50 16.44
C LEU A 155 -10.51 1.07 17.91
N PHE A 156 -9.63 0.22 18.43
CA PHE A 156 -9.78 -0.41 19.75
C PHE A 156 -8.91 0.19 20.88
N GLY A 157 -8.19 1.29 20.64
CA GLY A 157 -7.67 2.13 21.73
C GLY A 157 -6.17 2.43 21.76
N ASP A 158 -5.43 2.19 20.67
CA ASP A 158 -4.05 2.70 20.53
C ASP A 158 -3.94 3.62 19.30
N PRO A 159 -4.57 4.81 19.33
CA PRO A 159 -4.50 5.74 18.22
C PRO A 159 -3.06 6.28 18.08
N PRO A 160 -2.55 6.41 16.85
CA PRO A 160 -1.25 7.00 16.59
C PRO A 160 -1.16 8.44 17.12
N PRO A 161 -0.02 8.86 17.68
CA PRO A 161 0.15 10.21 18.20
C PRO A 161 0.05 11.24 17.07
N SER A 162 -0.73 12.30 17.30
CA SER A 162 -0.87 13.41 16.35
C SER A 162 0.48 14.11 16.14
N ALA A 163 0.96 14.15 14.91
CA ALA A 163 2.16 14.92 14.60
C ALA A 163 1.86 16.41 14.64
N GLN A 164 2.74 17.18 15.27
CA GLN A 164 2.74 18.63 15.14
C GLN A 164 3.35 18.99 13.79
N ILE A 165 2.50 19.45 12.86
CA ILE A 165 2.97 19.97 11.57
C ILE A 165 3.53 21.38 11.81
N PRO A 166 4.81 21.65 11.49
CA PRO A 166 5.37 22.99 11.63
C PRO A 166 4.53 24.03 10.86
N GLY A 167 3.97 25.02 11.56
CA GLY A 167 3.17 26.10 10.97
C GLY A 167 1.66 25.86 10.85
N LEU A 168 1.15 24.67 11.20
CA LEU A 168 -0.29 24.39 11.28
C LEU A 168 -0.65 24.14 12.76
N LYS A 169 -1.49 25.03 13.32
CA LYS A 169 -2.02 24.85 14.68
C LYS A 169 -2.78 23.52 14.71
N SER A 170 -2.40 22.61 15.61
CA SER A 170 -3.06 21.31 15.79
C SER A 170 -4.57 21.54 15.93
N MET A 171 -5.36 21.04 14.98
CA MET A 171 -6.80 20.96 15.20
C MET A 171 -7.08 19.90 16.27
N PRO A 172 -8.04 20.16 17.18
CA PRO A 172 -8.37 19.29 18.30
C PRO A 172 -8.85 17.90 17.85
#